data_AF-A0A433CXQ4-F1
#
_entry.id   AF-A0A433CXQ4-F1
#
_cell.length_a   1.000
_cell.length_b   1.000
_cell.length_c   1.000
_cell.angle_alpha   90.00
_cell.angle_beta   90.00
_cell.angle_gamma   90.00
#
_symmetry.space_group_name_H-M   'P 1'
#
loop_
_entity.id
_entity.type
_entity.pdbx_description
1 polymer ?
#
loop_
_entity_poly.entity_id
_entity_poly.type
_entity_poly.pdbx_seq_one_letter_code
_entity_poly.pdbx_strand_id
1 'polypeptide(L)'
;MKIKDPNNPKTKAEAEELKSRRYIHVLVELPRRTGKKRPDLVRFDDNGDLVIIVDDRNVKEVYGSAVKSLVEEEVARKIVANAAKKM
;
A
#
# COMPACT_ATOMS: atom_id res chain seq x y z
N MET A 1 -2.20 -20.04 2.70
CA MET A 1 -1.18 -20.43 3.69
C MET A 1 -1.69 -21.63 4.46
N LYS A 2 -0.97 -22.76 4.49
CA LYS A 2 -1.31 -23.86 5.40
C LYS A 2 -0.73 -23.53 6.77
N ILE A 3 -1.59 -23.36 7.77
CA ILE A 3 -1.17 -23.13 9.16
C ILE A 3 -0.70 -24.48 9.71
N LYS A 4 0.59 -24.58 10.06
CA LYS A 4 1.15 -25.74 10.78
C LYS A 4 0.66 -25.72 12.24
N ASP A 5 0.66 -26.90 12.87
CA ASP A 5 0.11 -27.15 14.22
C ASP A 5 0.40 -26.02 15.23
N PRO A 6 -0.64 -25.38 15.79
CA PRO A 6 -0.50 -24.24 16.71
C PRO A 6 0.10 -24.62 18.07
N ASN A 7 0.21 -25.90 18.42
CA ASN A 7 0.73 -26.36 19.72
C ASN A 7 2.22 -26.74 19.72
N ASN A 8 2.90 -26.62 18.58
CA ASN A 8 4.35 -26.82 18.53
C ASN A 8 5.09 -25.62 19.17
N PRO A 9 6.01 -25.82 20.12
CA PRO A 9 6.67 -24.72 20.85
C PRO A 9 7.45 -23.76 19.95
N LYS A 10 7.96 -24.23 18.79
CA LYS A 10 8.57 -23.36 17.77
C LYS A 10 7.57 -22.39 17.11
N THR A 11 6.36 -22.85 16.80
CA THR A 11 5.30 -22.00 16.20
C THR A 11 4.67 -21.04 17.21
N LYS A 12 4.64 -21.39 18.50
CA LYS A 12 4.16 -20.49 19.56
C LYS A 12 5.11 -19.31 19.82
N ALA A 13 6.43 -19.58 19.85
CA ALA A 13 7.44 -18.52 19.99
C ALA A 13 7.46 -17.60 18.76
N GLU A 14 7.39 -18.14 17.55
CA GLU A 14 7.27 -17.36 16.31
C GLU A 14 5.96 -16.54 16.29
N ALA A 15 4.85 -17.07 16.79
CA ALA A 15 3.58 -16.36 16.86
C ALA A 15 3.59 -15.21 17.89
N GLU A 16 4.22 -15.39 19.04
CA GLU A 16 4.40 -14.31 20.03
C GLU A 16 5.41 -13.27 19.54
N GLU A 17 6.46 -13.68 18.82
CA GLU A 17 7.39 -12.74 18.18
C GLU A 17 6.69 -11.91 17.09
N LEU A 18 5.82 -12.53 16.29
CA LEU A 18 4.97 -11.84 15.31
C LEU A 18 4.02 -10.83 15.97
N LYS A 19 3.45 -11.16 17.13
CA LYS A 19 2.64 -10.21 17.92
C LYS A 19 3.44 -9.03 18.47
N SER A 20 4.75 -9.20 18.69
CA SER A 20 5.61 -8.12 19.19
C SER A 20 6.07 -7.14 18.10
N ARG A 21 5.95 -7.53 16.83
CA ARG A 21 6.38 -6.73 15.69
C ARG A 21 5.27 -5.77 15.30
N ARG A 22 5.54 -4.46 15.39
CA ARG A 22 4.67 -3.42 14.83
C ARG A 22 4.99 -3.27 13.35
N TYR A 23 4.02 -3.52 12.49
CA TYR A 23 4.17 -3.39 11.05
C TYR A 23 3.64 -2.05 10.56
N ILE A 24 4.21 -1.58 9.45
CA ILE A 24 3.66 -0.49 8.66
C ILE A 24 3.16 -1.08 7.35
N HIS A 25 1.86 -1.04 7.15
CA HIS A 25 1.20 -1.46 5.92
C HIS A 25 1.01 -0.24 5.03
N VAL A 26 1.51 -0.33 3.79
CA VAL A 26 1.26 0.69 2.76
C VAL A 26 0.28 0.13 1.75
N LEU A 27 -0.92 0.71 1.68
CA LEU A 27 -1.87 0.43 0.62
C LEU A 27 -1.80 1.51 -0.45
N VAL A 28 -1.51 1.10 -1.68
CA VAL A 28 -1.49 1.99 -2.85
C VAL A 28 -2.75 1.75 -3.67
N GLU A 29 -3.60 2.77 -3.81
CA GLU A 29 -4.81 2.69 -4.64
C GLU A 29 -4.60 3.36 -6.01
N LEU A 30 -4.67 2.58 -7.10
CA LEU A 30 -4.67 3.05 -8.49
C LEU A 30 -5.65 2.25 -9.38
N PRO A 31 -6.43 2.87 -10.29
CA PRO A 31 -6.97 4.22 -10.28
C PRO A 31 -8.37 4.27 -9.65
N ARG A 32 -8.73 5.48 -9.20
CA ARG A 32 -9.97 5.88 -8.50
C ARG A 32 -11.20 5.00 -8.75
N ARG A 33 -11.79 4.51 -7.67
CA ARG A 33 -13.24 4.36 -7.62
C ARG A 33 -13.85 5.75 -7.40
N THR A 34 -14.31 6.36 -8.49
CA THR A 34 -15.09 7.61 -8.48
C THR A 34 -16.23 7.49 -7.47
N GLY A 35 -16.35 8.44 -6.55
CA GLY A 35 -17.49 8.52 -5.61
C GLY A 35 -17.27 8.01 -4.19
N LYS A 36 -16.09 7.48 -3.83
CA LYS A 36 -15.77 7.18 -2.42
C LYS A 36 -15.27 8.43 -1.67
N LYS A 37 -15.78 8.63 -0.45
CA LYS A 37 -15.20 9.60 0.50
C LYS A 37 -13.70 9.34 0.64
N ARG A 38 -12.93 10.41 0.84
CA ARG A 38 -11.49 10.33 1.11
C ARG A 38 -11.28 9.41 2.32
N PRO A 39 -10.61 8.25 2.18
CA PRO A 39 -10.25 7.46 3.34
C PRO A 39 -9.24 8.23 4.18
N ASP A 40 -9.19 7.94 5.48
CA ASP A 40 -8.18 8.50 6.35
C ASP A 40 -6.80 8.10 5.85
N LEU A 41 -5.91 9.08 5.70
CA LEU A 41 -4.55 8.90 5.19
C LEU A 41 -3.78 7.87 6.02
N VAL A 42 -4.02 7.90 7.33
CA VAL A 42 -3.36 7.08 8.33
C VAL A 42 -4.42 6.52 9.28
N ARG A 43 -4.37 5.21 9.55
CA ARG A 43 -5.18 4.56 10.58
C ARG A 43 -4.41 3.42 11.23
N PHE A 44 -4.84 2.99 12.41
CA PHE A 44 -4.40 1.74 13.01
C PHE A 44 -5.40 0.62 12.67
N ASP A 45 -4.92 -0.59 12.41
CA ASP A 45 -5.77 -1.77 12.29
C ASP A 45 -6.06 -2.40 13.67
N ASP A 46 -6.86 -3.48 13.67
CA ASP A 46 -7.26 -4.18 14.91
C ASP A 46 -6.07 -4.83 15.64
N ASN A 47 -4.92 -4.98 14.97
CA ASN A 47 -3.69 -5.49 15.56
C ASN A 47 -2.79 -4.37 16.11
N GLY A 48 -3.18 -3.10 15.93
CA GLY A 48 -2.37 -1.93 16.29
C GLY A 48 -1.28 -1.60 15.28
N ASP A 49 -1.32 -2.17 14.08
CA ASP A 49 -0.39 -1.86 13.00
C ASP A 49 -0.77 -0.55 12.31
N LEU A 50 0.24 0.20 11.87
CA LEU A 50 0.03 1.45 11.15
C LEU A 50 -0.32 1.17 9.69
N VAL A 51 -1.43 1.70 9.22
CA VAL A 51 -1.89 1.59 7.84
C VAL A 51 -1.85 2.97 7.18
N ILE A 52 -1.06 3.11 6.11
CA ILE A 52 -0.96 4.32 5.29
C ILE A 52 -1.62 4.06 3.93
N ILE A 53 -2.62 4.87 3.58
CA ILE A 53 -3.33 4.76 2.30
C ILE A 53 -2.80 5.83 1.35
N VAL A 54 -2.13 5.40 0.29
CA VAL A 54 -1.53 6.28 -0.72
C VAL A 54 -2.38 6.30 -1.99
N ASP A 55 -2.73 7.50 -2.43
CA ASP A 55 -3.41 7.78 -3.69
C ASP A 55 -2.72 8.94 -4.44
N ASP A 56 -3.25 9.29 -5.60
CA ASP A 56 -2.70 10.35 -6.45
C ASP A 56 -2.74 11.75 -5.82
N ARG A 57 -3.55 11.97 -4.78
CA ARG A 57 -3.67 13.26 -4.09
C ARG A 57 -2.62 13.42 -3.00
N ASN A 58 -2.22 12.34 -2.35
CA ASN A 58 -1.33 12.37 -1.18
C ASN A 58 0.08 11.79 -1.46
N VAL A 59 0.33 11.22 -2.65
CA VAL A 59 1.63 10.64 -3.03
C VAL A 59 2.82 11.60 -2.81
N LYS A 60 2.61 12.91 -3.03
CA LYS A 60 3.65 13.93 -2.80
C LYS A 60 4.00 14.08 -1.32
N GLU A 61 3.00 14.00 -0.47
CA GLU A 61 3.14 14.17 0.99
C GLU A 61 3.79 12.93 1.60
N VAL A 62 3.42 11.74 1.13
CA VAL A 62 3.93 10.46 1.66
C VAL A 62 5.32 10.12 1.14
N TYR A 63 5.58 10.32 -0.16
CA TYR A 63 6.82 9.88 -0.81
C TYR A 63 7.72 11.01 -1.31
N GLY A 64 7.28 12.27 -1.15
CA GLY A 64 8.00 13.43 -1.66
C GLY A 64 7.82 13.66 -3.16
N SER A 65 8.34 14.81 -3.61
CA SER A 65 8.18 15.27 -4.99
C SER A 65 8.86 14.37 -6.02
N ALA A 66 10.01 13.76 -5.68
CA ALA A 66 10.76 12.92 -6.61
C ALA A 66 9.94 11.71 -7.07
N VAL A 67 9.28 11.01 -6.13
CA VAL A 67 8.43 9.87 -6.46
C VAL A 67 7.17 10.31 -7.20
N LYS A 68 6.57 11.45 -6.82
CA LYS A 68 5.42 12.01 -7.56
C LYS A 68 5.76 12.24 -9.03
N SER A 69 6.88 12.89 -9.31
CA SER A 69 7.30 13.18 -10.70
C SER A 69 7.55 11.90 -11.50
N LEU A 70 8.16 10.87 -10.90
CA LEU A 70 8.34 9.58 -11.57
C LEU A 70 7.02 8.91 -11.94
N VAL A 71 6.02 8.96 -11.05
CA VAL A 71 4.68 8.41 -11.31
C VAL A 71 4.00 9.19 -12.44
N GLU A 72 4.06 10.51 -12.43
CA GLU A 72 3.49 11.38 -13.48
C GLU A 72 4.14 11.12 -14.85
N GLU A 73 5.47 11.01 -14.90
CA GLU A 73 6.22 10.67 -16.11
C GLU A 73 5.82 9.30 -16.67
N GLU A 74 5.68 8.30 -15.81
CA GLU A 74 5.30 6.94 -16.23
C GLU A 74 3.88 6.89 -16.78
N VAL A 75 2.95 7.66 -16.18
CA VAL A 75 1.58 7.81 -16.72
C VAL A 75 1.62 8.50 -18.08
N ALA A 76 2.40 9.57 -18.23
CA ALA A 76 2.54 10.28 -19.51
C ALA A 76 3.12 9.38 -20.61
N ARG A 77 4.17 8.59 -20.30
CA ARG A 77 4.75 7.61 -21.24
C ARG A 77 3.71 6.60 -21.71
N LYS A 78 2.88 6.08 -20.80
CA LYS A 78 1.81 5.12 -21.13
C LYS A 78 0.73 5.73 -22.02
N ILE A 79 0.35 6.98 -21.78
CA ILE A 79 -0.62 7.69 -22.63
C ILE A 79 -0.08 7.83 -24.05
N VAL A 80 1.17 8.27 -24.20
CA VAL A 80 1.83 8.43 -25.51
C VAL A 80 1.96 7.08 -26.22
N ALA A 81 2.43 6.05 -25.53
CA ALA A 81 2.57 4.70 -26.10
C ALA A 81 1.21 4.13 -26.57
N ASN A 82 0.13 4.40 -25.84
CA ASN A 82 -1.21 3.96 -26.22
C ASN A 82 -1.79 4.77 -27.40
N ALA A 83 -1.45 6.05 -27.52
CA ALA A 83 -1.83 6.86 -28.67
C ALA A 83 -1.12 6.40 -29.95
N ALA A 84 0.18 6.11 -29.87
CA ALA A 84 0.97 5.62 -30.99
C ALA A 84 0.52 4.23 -31.47
N LYS A 85 -0.01 3.37 -30.59
CA LYS A 85 -0.60 2.07 -30.94
C LYS A 85 -1.96 2.16 -31.63
N LYS A 86 -2.62 3.33 -31.60
CA LYS A 86 -3.94 3.56 -32.20
C LYS A 86 -3.89 4.23 -33.58
N MET A 87 -2.70 4.62 -34.03
CA MET A 87 -2.41 5.10 -35.39
C MET A 87 -1.95 3.94 -36.27
#